data_AF-A0A954CCZ7-F1
#
_entry.id   AF-A0A954CCZ7-F1
#
_cell.length_a   1.000
_cell.length_b   1.000
_cell.length_c   1.000
_cell.angle_alpha   90.00
_cell.angle_beta   90.00
_cell.angle_gamma   90.00
#
_symmetry.space_group_name_H-M   'P 1'
#
loop_
_entity.id
_entity.type
_entity.pdbx_description
1 polymer ?
#
loop_
_entity_poly.entity_id
_entity_poly.type
_entity_poly.pdbx_seq_one_letter_code
_entity_poly.pdbx_strand_id
1 'polypeptide(L)' 'MLSRSRIVTTECGPDSPAESCTCREAVTRAYRGMTTSGAAPSVALDAATRVFAYHHPTASYEHARETVEHWVVQSIVH' A
#
# COMPACT_ATOMS: atom_id res chain seq x y z
N MET A 1 -17.64 26.96 -14.97
CA MET A 1 -17.32 26.73 -13.54
C MET A 1 -17.17 25.22 -13.31
N LEU A 2 -16.00 24.66 -13.62
CA LEU A 2 -15.72 23.26 -13.33
C LEU A 2 -15.06 23.21 -11.95
N SER A 3 -15.88 22.89 -10.95
CA SER A 3 -15.44 22.65 -9.58
C SER A 3 -14.51 21.43 -9.60
N ARG A 4 -13.20 21.69 -9.58
CA ARG A 4 -12.19 20.64 -9.39
C ARG A 4 -12.33 20.18 -7.96
N SER A 5 -13.09 19.10 -7.74
CA SER A 5 -13.07 18.36 -6.48
C SER A 5 -11.61 18.08 -6.14
N ARG A 6 -11.08 18.77 -5.12
CA ARG A 6 -9.78 18.44 -4.55
C ARG A 6 -9.91 17.03 -4.01
N ILE A 7 -9.32 16.07 -4.72
CA ILE A 7 -8.93 14.82 -4.10
C ILE A 7 -7.98 15.25 -2.98
N VAL A 8 -8.42 15.13 -1.74
CA VAL A 8 -7.52 15.21 -0.59
C VAL A 8 -6.63 13.99 -0.72
N THR A 9 -5.54 14.11 -1.47
CA THR A 9 -4.40 13.21 -1.35
C THR A 9 -3.78 13.56 -0.01
N THR A 10 -4.08 12.78 1.02
CA THR A 10 -3.40 12.89 2.30
C THR A 10 -1.93 12.57 2.04
N GLU A 11 -1.13 13.62 1.99
CA GLU A 11 0.28 13.59 1.64
C GLU A 11 1.01 12.89 2.79
N CYS A 12 1.72 11.80 2.49
CA CYS A 12 2.50 11.10 3.49
C CYS A 12 3.75 11.96 3.78
N GLY A 13 3.65 12.83 4.79
CA GLY A 13 4.79 13.60 5.28
C GLY A 13 5.83 12.69 5.95
N PRO A 14 7.09 13.15 6.08
CA PRO A 14 8.16 12.37 6.71
C PRO A 14 7.88 12.01 8.18
N ASP A 15 7.02 12.80 8.85
CA ASP A 15 6.61 12.61 10.24
C ASP A 15 5.16 12.09 10.36
N SER A 16 4.51 11.79 9.24
CA SER A 16 3.14 11.30 9.24
C SER A 16 3.13 9.82 9.65
N PRO A 17 2.38 9.43 10.69
CA PRO A 17 2.22 8.01 11.00
C PRO A 17 1.66 7.33 9.75
N ALA A 18 2.17 6.15 9.42
CA ALA A 18 1.81 5.41 8.21
C ALA A 18 0.27 5.19 8.06
N GLU A 19 -0.47 5.41 9.14
CA GLU A 19 -1.93 5.40 9.26
C GLU A 19 -2.65 6.55 8.53
N SER A 20 -1.98 7.68 8.29
CA SER A 20 -2.53 8.83 7.54
C SER A 20 -2.21 8.79 6.04
N CYS A 21 -1.44 7.80 5.61
CA CYS A 21 -0.95 7.67 4.24
C CYS A 21 -1.88 6.80 3.39
N THR A 22 -2.32 7.29 2.22
CA THR A 22 -3.17 6.50 1.29
C THR A 22 -2.47 5.25 0.71
N CYS A 23 -1.18 5.06 1.01
CA CYS A 23 -0.40 3.89 0.62
C CYS A 23 -0.99 2.59 1.14
N ARG A 24 -1.57 2.56 2.35
CA ARG A 24 -2.16 1.34 2.89
C ARG A 24 -3.25 0.79 1.99
N GLU A 25 -4.13 1.67 1.51
CA GLU A 25 -5.21 1.29 0.59
C GLU A 25 -4.66 0.83 -0.76
N ALA A 26 -3.70 1.56 -1.34
CA ALA A 26 -3.07 1.20 -2.61
C ALA A 26 -2.37 -0.17 -2.56
N VAL A 27 -1.59 -0.42 -1.50
CA VAL A 27 -0.89 -1.69 -1.25
C VAL A 27 -1.88 -2.83 -1.07
N THR A 28 -2.90 -2.64 -0.24
CA THR A 28 -3.92 -3.66 0.04
C THR A 28 -4.73 -3.99 -1.21
N ARG A 29 -5.08 -2.96 -2.00
CA ARG A 29 -5.76 -3.13 -3.29
C ARG A 29 -4.91 -3.91 -4.29
N ALA A 30 -3.62 -3.61 -4.38
CA ALA A 30 -2.69 -4.33 -5.26
C ALA A 30 -2.61 -5.81 -4.87
N TYR A 31 -2.43 -6.11 -3.58
CA TYR A 31 -2.42 -7.48 -3.09
C TYR A 31 -3.72 -8.23 -3.42
N ARG A 32 -4.88 -7.64 -3.08
CA ARG A 32 -6.20 -8.25 -3.33
C ARG A 32 -6.49 -8.44 -4.81
N GLY A 33 -6.11 -7.49 -5.65
CA GLY A 33 -6.28 -7.59 -7.10
C GLY A 33 -5.49 -8.76 -7.68
N MET A 34 -4.24 -8.93 -7.23
CA MET A 34 -3.37 -10.03 -7.65
C MET A 34 -3.91 -11.39 -7.19
N THR A 35 -4.29 -11.53 -5.91
CA THR A 35 -4.82 -12.79 -5.39
C THR A 35 -6.17 -13.16 -6.01
N THR A 36 -7.05 -12.18 -6.23
CA THR A 36 -8.34 -12.39 -6.92
C THR A 36 -8.16 -12.83 -8.37
N SER A 37 -7.06 -12.42 -9.01
CA SER A 37 -6.69 -12.85 -10.36
C SER A 37 -6.01 -14.24 -10.40
N GLY A 38 -5.88 -14.92 -9.25
CA GLY A 38 -5.28 -16.24 -9.14
C GLY A 38 -3.76 -16.26 -8.94
N ALA A 39 -3.12 -15.11 -8.68
CA ALA A 39 -1.70 -15.09 -8.35
C ALA A 39 -1.42 -15.73 -6.99
N ALA A 40 -0.27 -16.39 -6.87
CA ALA A 40 0.19 -16.92 -5.59
C ALA A 40 0.35 -15.80 -4.55
N PRO A 41 0.05 -16.05 -3.25
CA PRO A 41 0.15 -15.03 -2.20
C PRO A 41 1.53 -14.37 -2.11
N SER A 42 2.60 -15.12 -2.34
CA SER A 42 3.98 -14.60 -2.36
C SER A 42 4.22 -13.62 -3.50
N VAL A 43 3.64 -13.87 -4.68
CA VAL A 43 3.73 -12.98 -5.85
C VAL A 43 2.88 -11.71 -5.63
N ALA A 44 1.68 -11.86 -5.06
CA ALA A 44 0.84 -10.72 -4.70
C ALA A 44 1.51 -9.82 -3.64
N LEU A 45 2.21 -10.43 -2.66
CA LEU A 45 2.96 -9.71 -1.63
C LEU A 45 4.16 -8.96 -2.22
N ASP A 46 4.92 -9.58 -3.13
CA ASP A 46 6.03 -8.93 -3.83
C ASP A 46 5.55 -7.72 -4.64
N ALA A 47 4.45 -7.88 -5.39
CA ALA A 47 3.84 -6.79 -6.15
C ALA A 47 3.39 -5.62 -5.26
N ALA A 48 2.73 -5.92 -4.13
CA ALA A 48 2.31 -4.92 -3.16
C ALA A 48 3.50 -4.22 -2.48
N THR A 49 4.59 -4.95 -2.24
CA THR A 49 5.86 -4.41 -1.71
C THR A 49 6.52 -3.44 -2.69
N ARG A 50 6.49 -3.74 -4.00
CA ARG A 50 6.97 -2.82 -5.04
C ARG A 50 6.14 -1.54 -5.11
N VAL A 51 4.82 -1.62 -4.92
CA VAL A 51 3.94 -0.44 -4.83
C VAL A 51 4.32 0.43 -3.63
N PHE A 52 4.59 -0.18 -2.48
CA PHE A 52 5.07 0.53 -1.29
C PHE A 52 6.44 1.19 -1.56
N ALA A 53 7.41 0.44 -2.08
CA ALA A 53 8.76 0.93 -2.31
C ALA A 53 8.83 2.03 -3.39
N TYR A 54 7.94 1.99 -4.39
CA TYR A 54 7.81 3.07 -5.37
C TYR A 54 7.42 4.39 -4.71
N HIS A 55 6.53 4.34 -3.72
CA HIS A 55 6.09 5.54 -3.00
C HIS A 55 7.04 5.94 -1.86
N HIS A 56 7.73 4.97 -1.26
CA HIS A 56 8.70 5.17 -0.17
C HIS A 56 10.10 4.71 -0.60
N PRO A 57 10.78 5.44 -1.50
CA PRO A 57 12.07 5.02 -2.06
C PRO A 57 13.20 5.01 -1.03
N THR A 58 13.03 5.69 0.11
CA THR A 58 13.99 5.72 1.22
C THR A 58 13.79 4.57 2.22
N ALA A 59 12.65 3.86 2.16
CA ALA A 59 12.41 2.70 2.99
C ALA A 59 13.26 1.52 2.48
N SER A 60 13.86 0.76 3.40
CA SER A 60 14.51 -0.49 3.02
C SER A 60 13.47 -1.50 2.52
N TYR A 61 13.89 -2.39 1.62
CA TYR A 61 12.99 -3.41 1.09
C TYR A 61 12.43 -4.33 2.18
N GLU A 62 13.26 -4.65 3.18
CA GLU A 62 12.85 -5.44 4.36
C GLU A 62 11.72 -4.74 5.13
N HIS A 63 11.92 -3.45 5.47
CA HIS A 63 10.91 -2.67 6.17
C HIS A 63 9.62 -2.51 5.36
N ALA A 64 9.74 -2.29 4.04
CA ALA A 64 8.60 -2.24 3.13
C ALA A 64 7.82 -3.55 3.14
N ARG A 65 8.52 -4.69 3.05
CA ARG A 65 7.91 -6.01 3.03
C ARG A 65 7.19 -6.30 4.34
N GLU A 66 7.83 -6.08 5.49
CA GLU A 66 7.24 -6.28 6.82
C GLU A 66 5.97 -5.45 7.01
N THR A 67 6.02 -4.17 6.61
CA THR A 67 4.87 -3.26 6.68
C THR A 67 3.70 -3.76 5.83
N VAL A 68 3.99 -4.19 4.60
CA VAL A 68 3.00 -4.72 3.66
C VAL A 68 2.40 -6.03 4.18
N GLU A 69 3.22 -6.95 4.71
CA GLU A 69 2.78 -8.22 5.30
C GLU A 69 1.81 -7.96 6.45
N HIS A 70 2.15 -7.04 7.36
CA HIS A 70 1.29 -6.66 8.47
C HIS A 70 -0.06 -6.10 8.01
N TRP A 71 -0.07 -5.21 7.02
CA TRP A 71 -1.30 -4.63 6.49
C TRP A 71 -2.19 -5.64 5.78
N VAL A 72 -1.60 -6.53 4.99
CA VAL A 72 -2.32 -7.58 4.27
C VAL A 72 -2.96 -8.56 5.24
N VAL A 73 -2.21 -9.01 6.26
CA VAL A 73 -2.75 -9.88 7.31
C VAL A 73 -3.95 -9.20 7.97
N GLN A 74 -3.79 -7.95 8.44
CA GLN A 74 -4.89 -7.20 9.06
C GLN A 74 -6.11 -7.02 8.15
N SER A 75 -5.92 -6.93 6.82
CA SER A 75 -7.01 -6.81 5.85
C SER A 75 -7.75 -8.13 5.58
N ILE A 76 -7.19 -9.28 5.95
CA ILE A 76 -7.84 -10.60 5.75
C ILE A 76 -8.67 -10.98 6.97
N VAL A 77 -8.23 -10.61 8.17
CA VAL A 77 -8.90 -10.94 9.45
C VAL A 77 -10.09 -10.04 9.81
N HIS A 78 -10.46 -9.08 8.95
CA HIS A 78 -11.56 -8.14 9.18
C HIS A 78 -12.50 -8.10 7.97
#